data_AF-A0A9X2DDJ0-F1
#
_entry.id   AF-A0A9X2DDJ0-F1
#
_cell.length_a   1.000
_cell.length_b   1.000
_cell.length_c   1.000
_cell.angle_alpha   90.00
_cell.angle_beta   90.00
_cell.angle_gamma   90.00
#
_symmetry.space_group_name_H-M   'P 1'
#
loop_
_entity.id
_entity.type
_entity.pdbx_description
1 polymer ?
#
loop_
_entity_poly.entity_id
_entity_poly.type
_entity_poly.pdbx_seq_one_letter_code
_entity_poly.pdbx_strand_id
1 'polypeptide(L)'
;MPGMGPPPKPADQRARRNAGVAMTRLPASGRSGRTPKWPLPPDIGLAAKITGLEQELRGIEADLEACTISRERAALRKKRGRVETTLREAKALRTTLARSEKTLWAQLWKLPQATQWEKRGWFREVALFTRHQIKAEAGSLDDSKEARQREDRLGLNDQAMLRLRWEIIDDATPASAPTPRSSRNSSKYRDLKVVS
;
A
#
# COMPACT_ATOMS: atom_id res chain seq x y z
N MET A 1 9.58 35.09 -54.38
CA MET A 1 9.36 35.17 -52.92
C MET A 1 8.03 34.49 -52.59
N PRO A 2 8.03 33.21 -52.19
CA PRO A 2 6.80 32.48 -51.87
C PRO A 2 6.25 32.91 -50.50
N GLY A 3 4.92 32.93 -50.40
CA GLY A 3 4.15 33.57 -49.34
C GLY A 3 4.38 33.01 -47.93
N MET A 4 4.61 33.92 -46.99
CA MET A 4 4.45 33.66 -45.57
C MET A 4 2.94 33.48 -45.31
N GLY A 5 2.54 32.25 -45.06
CA GLY A 5 1.19 31.94 -44.59
C GLY A 5 0.87 32.67 -43.27
N PRO A 6 -0.42 32.72 -42.89
CA PRO A 6 -0.87 33.46 -41.72
C PRO A 6 -0.08 33.08 -40.46
N PRO A 7 0.28 34.05 -39.61
CA PRO A 7 1.02 33.78 -38.39
C PRO A 7 0.32 32.72 -37.53
N PRO A 8 1.08 31.82 -36.89
CA PRO A 8 0.50 30.74 -36.11
C PRO A 8 -0.34 31.32 -34.96
N LYS A 9 -1.51 30.72 -34.72
CA LYS A 9 -2.42 31.15 -33.65
C LYS A 9 -1.68 31.21 -32.29
N PRO A 10 -1.96 32.24 -31.48
CA PRO A 10 -1.39 32.36 -30.14
C PRO A 10 -1.83 31.16 -29.28
N ALA A 11 -1.01 30.81 -28.28
CA ALA A 11 -1.06 29.51 -27.60
C ALA A 11 -2.41 29.21 -26.93
N ASP A 12 -3.10 30.25 -26.48
CA ASP A 12 -4.43 30.29 -25.89
C ASP A 12 -5.57 30.03 -26.89
N GLN A 13 -5.36 30.32 -28.18
CA GLN A 13 -6.34 30.13 -29.27
C GLN A 13 -6.11 28.85 -30.07
N ARG A 14 -5.08 28.07 -29.73
CA ARG A 14 -4.87 26.75 -30.32
C ARG A 14 -5.92 25.81 -29.76
N ALA A 15 -6.74 25.24 -30.64
CA ALA A 15 -7.60 24.12 -30.30
C ALA A 15 -6.74 23.01 -29.70
N ARG A 16 -6.86 22.76 -28.38
CA ARG A 16 -6.15 21.66 -27.72
C ARG A 16 -6.66 20.36 -28.31
N ARG A 17 -5.91 19.77 -29.24
CA ARG A 17 -6.26 18.48 -29.87
C ARG A 17 -6.22 17.32 -28.88
N ASN A 18 -5.40 17.45 -27.84
CA ASN A 18 -5.30 16.48 -26.76
C ASN A 18 -5.96 17.10 -25.52
N ALA A 19 -7.26 16.85 -25.33
CA ALA A 19 -7.87 17.09 -24.03
C ALA A 19 -7.12 16.21 -23.01
N GLY A 20 -6.46 16.83 -22.04
CA GLY A 20 -5.77 16.10 -20.99
C GLY A 20 -6.74 15.13 -20.31
N VAL A 21 -6.29 13.89 -20.10
CA VAL A 21 -7.08 12.89 -19.40
C VAL A 21 -7.28 13.35 -17.96
N ALA A 22 -8.52 13.32 -17.45
CA ALA A 22 -8.82 13.77 -16.10
C ALA A 22 -8.01 12.97 -15.06
N MET A 23 -7.29 13.70 -14.21
CA MET A 23 -6.52 13.16 -13.09
C MET A 23 -7.30 13.33 -11.78
N THR A 24 -7.13 12.39 -10.87
CA THR A 24 -7.62 12.45 -9.50
C THR A 24 -6.59 13.16 -8.65
N ARG A 25 -7.00 14.26 -8.04
CA ARG A 25 -6.16 15.10 -7.19
C ARG A 25 -6.09 14.56 -5.77
N LEU A 26 -4.88 14.35 -5.28
CA LEU A 26 -4.60 13.91 -3.91
C LEU A 26 -3.97 15.07 -3.13
N PRO A 27 -4.35 15.28 -1.86
CA PRO A 27 -3.82 16.36 -1.04
C PRO A 27 -2.36 16.09 -0.67
N ALA A 28 -1.47 17.08 -0.84
CA ALA A 28 -0.05 16.95 -0.52
C ALA A 28 0.21 16.72 0.97
N SER A 29 -0.60 17.29 1.88
CA SER A 29 -0.52 17.01 3.32
C SER A 29 -0.86 15.56 3.69
N GLY A 30 -1.41 14.78 2.76
CA GLY A 30 -1.75 13.40 2.96
C GLY A 30 -3.18 13.18 3.45
N ARG A 31 -3.47 11.95 3.90
CA ARG A 31 -4.76 11.62 4.49
C ARG A 31 -4.86 12.17 5.92
N SER A 32 -5.94 12.88 6.20
CA SER A 32 -6.28 13.33 7.55
C SER A 32 -6.97 12.25 8.39
N GLY A 33 -6.88 12.38 9.72
CA GLY A 33 -7.58 11.48 10.66
C GLY A 33 -6.74 10.31 11.17
N ARG A 34 -7.38 9.44 11.98
CA ARG A 34 -6.70 8.32 12.64
C ARG A 34 -6.31 7.24 11.64
N THR A 35 -5.12 6.67 11.80
CA THR A 35 -4.70 5.45 11.10
C THR A 35 -5.71 4.33 11.38
N PRO A 36 -6.22 3.60 10.36
CA PRO A 36 -7.16 2.51 10.57
C PRO A 36 -6.56 1.39 11.42
N LYS A 37 -7.42 0.60 12.06
CA LYS A 37 -6.96 -0.58 12.81
C LYS A 37 -6.31 -1.59 11.86
N TRP A 38 -5.21 -2.18 12.29
CA TRP A 38 -4.52 -3.24 11.55
C TRP A 38 -5.48 -4.42 11.29
N PRO A 39 -5.73 -4.81 10.02
CA PRO A 39 -6.78 -5.77 9.68
C PRO A 39 -6.30 -7.22 9.61
N LEU A 40 -4.98 -7.47 9.56
CA LEU A 40 -4.44 -8.82 9.40
C LEU A 40 -4.21 -9.48 10.76
N PRO A 41 -4.44 -10.80 10.89
CA PRO A 41 -3.97 -11.55 12.05
C PRO A 41 -2.43 -11.56 12.07
N PRO A 42 -1.81 -11.99 13.19
CA PRO A 42 -0.38 -12.28 13.23
C PRO A 42 0.05 -13.24 12.11
N ASP A 43 1.35 -13.29 11.82
CA ASP A 43 1.89 -14.28 10.87
C ASP A 43 1.56 -15.69 11.35
N ILE A 44 0.69 -16.38 10.59
CA ILE A 44 0.15 -17.70 10.94
C ILE A 44 1.26 -18.75 10.93
N GLY A 45 2.21 -18.66 9.98
CA GLY A 45 3.31 -19.62 9.88
C GLY A 45 4.27 -19.49 11.06
N LEU A 46 4.62 -18.25 11.43
CA LEU A 46 5.48 -18.01 12.59
C LEU A 46 4.76 -18.34 13.90
N ALA A 47 3.45 -18.07 14.00
CA ALA A 47 2.64 -18.46 15.15
C ALA A 47 2.60 -19.99 15.30
N ALA A 48 2.32 -20.73 14.23
CA ALA A 48 2.31 -22.19 14.24
C ALA A 48 3.69 -22.76 14.62
N LYS A 49 4.78 -22.18 14.11
CA LYS A 49 6.15 -22.56 14.49
C LYS A 49 6.40 -22.37 15.98
N ILE A 50 6.00 -21.24 16.56
CA ILE A 50 6.12 -20.97 17.99
C ILE A 50 5.32 -22.00 18.80
N THR A 51 4.08 -22.29 18.41
CA THR A 51 3.25 -23.29 19.08
C THR A 51 3.87 -24.68 19.03
N GLY A 52 4.42 -25.09 17.88
CA GLY A 52 5.13 -26.38 17.75
C GLY A 52 6.36 -26.48 18.65
N LEU A 53 7.16 -25.41 18.73
CA LEU A 53 8.33 -25.34 19.62
C LEU A 53 7.93 -25.40 21.10
N GLU A 54 6.81 -24.77 21.48
CA GLU A 54 6.27 -24.84 22.85
C GLU A 54 5.78 -26.26 23.19
N GLN A 55 5.14 -26.95 22.25
CA GLN A 55 4.72 -28.34 22.42
C GLN A 55 5.92 -29.29 22.53
N GLU A 56 6.95 -29.11 21.69
CA GLU A 56 8.18 -29.90 21.78
C GLU A 56 8.88 -29.66 23.11
N LEU A 57 8.98 -28.41 23.56
CA LEU A 57 9.58 -28.06 24.85
C LEU A 57 8.87 -28.77 26.01
N ARG A 58 7.53 -28.75 26.00
CA ARG A 58 6.71 -29.45 26.99
C ARG A 58 6.96 -30.96 26.99
N GLY A 59 7.10 -31.57 25.81
CA GLY A 59 7.44 -32.98 25.68
C GLY A 59 8.81 -33.31 26.29
N ILE A 60 9.82 -32.51 25.98
CA ILE A 60 11.18 -32.68 26.53
C ILE A 60 11.18 -32.48 28.06
N GLU A 61 10.39 -31.56 28.58
CA GLU A 61 10.23 -31.35 30.02
C GLU A 61 9.60 -32.57 30.71
N ALA A 62 8.55 -33.14 30.13
CA ALA A 62 7.95 -34.38 30.65
C ALA A 62 8.94 -35.56 30.59
N ASP A 63 9.67 -35.72 29.49
CA ASP A 63 10.73 -36.74 29.37
C ASP A 63 11.83 -36.54 30.42
N LEU A 64 12.22 -35.28 30.68
CA LEU A 64 13.19 -34.94 31.72
C LEU A 64 12.69 -35.28 33.12
N GLU A 65 11.41 -35.10 33.41
CA GLU A 65 10.82 -35.47 34.70
C GLU A 65 10.81 -36.98 34.90
N ALA A 66 10.47 -37.75 33.87
CA ALA A 66 10.44 -39.21 33.91
C ALA A 66 11.84 -39.86 33.87
N CYS A 67 12.84 -39.18 33.31
CA CYS A 67 14.17 -39.74 33.09
C CYS A 67 15.00 -39.81 34.39
N THR A 68 15.31 -41.05 34.80
CA THR A 68 16.17 -41.36 35.95
C THR A 68 17.64 -41.54 35.58
N ILE A 69 17.95 -41.79 34.30
CA ILE A 69 19.31 -42.06 33.83
C ILE A 69 20.05 -40.75 33.59
N SER A 70 21.14 -40.52 34.34
CA SER A 70 21.90 -39.25 34.31
C SER A 70 22.39 -38.85 32.91
N ARG A 71 22.91 -39.81 32.12
CA ARG A 71 23.41 -39.56 30.76
C ARG A 71 22.29 -39.10 29.81
N GLU A 72 21.15 -39.77 29.84
CA GLU A 72 19.99 -39.44 29.01
C GLU A 72 19.38 -38.10 29.43
N ARG A 73 19.28 -37.85 30.74
CA ARG A 73 18.85 -36.56 31.30
C ARG A 73 19.75 -35.41 30.84
N ALA A 74 21.07 -35.62 30.77
CA ALA A 74 22.00 -34.62 30.24
C ALA A 74 21.77 -34.33 28.75
N ALA A 75 21.49 -35.37 27.95
CA ALA A 75 21.16 -35.22 26.53
C ALA A 75 19.84 -34.44 26.33
N LEU A 76 18.79 -34.78 27.10
CA LEU A 76 17.50 -34.10 27.08
C LEU A 76 17.63 -32.62 27.49
N ARG A 77 18.43 -32.30 28.52
CA ARG A 77 18.72 -30.89 28.90
C ARG A 77 19.37 -30.11 27.77
N LYS A 78 20.33 -30.71 27.07
CA LYS A 78 20.96 -30.09 25.90
C LYS A 78 19.97 -29.87 24.76
N LYS A 79 19.06 -30.83 24.52
CA LYS A 79 17.98 -30.68 23.54
C LYS A 79 17.04 -29.54 23.94
N ARG A 80 16.60 -29.51 25.22
CA ARG A 80 15.77 -28.45 25.80
C ARG A 80 16.37 -27.06 25.55
N GLY A 81 17.65 -26.87 25.88
CA GLY A 81 18.33 -25.59 25.69
C GLY A 81 18.39 -25.12 24.24
N ARG A 82 18.51 -26.05 23.28
CA ARG A 82 18.43 -25.72 21.84
C ARG A 82 17.04 -25.26 21.45
N VAL A 83 16.01 -26.02 21.83
CA VAL A 83 14.59 -25.67 21.54
C VAL A 83 14.20 -24.35 22.19
N GLU A 84 14.58 -24.12 23.45
CA GLU A 84 14.38 -22.85 24.16
C GLU A 84 15.01 -21.66 23.42
N THR A 85 16.23 -21.83 22.91
CA THR A 85 16.93 -20.78 22.15
C THR A 85 16.18 -20.47 20.86
N THR A 86 15.81 -21.49 20.09
CA THR A 86 15.04 -21.32 18.85
C THR A 86 13.64 -20.72 19.11
N LEU A 87 12.97 -21.11 20.20
CA LEU A 87 11.69 -20.54 20.61
C LEU A 87 11.82 -19.06 20.97
N ARG A 88 12.89 -18.69 21.70
CA ARG A 88 13.19 -17.30 22.07
C ARG A 88 13.43 -16.45 20.81
N GLU A 89 14.24 -16.94 19.88
CA GLU A 89 14.51 -16.28 18.60
C GLU A 89 13.23 -16.10 17.78
N ALA A 90 12.39 -17.14 17.68
CA ALA A 90 11.11 -17.06 16.95
C ALA A 90 10.14 -16.05 17.58
N LYS A 91 10.03 -16.02 18.92
CA LYS A 91 9.22 -15.05 19.66
C LYS A 91 9.74 -13.61 19.50
N ALA A 92 11.07 -13.43 19.54
CA ALA A 92 11.70 -12.14 19.31
C ALA A 92 11.42 -11.65 17.87
N LEU A 93 11.63 -12.50 16.87
CA LEU A 93 11.33 -12.21 15.48
C LEU A 93 9.87 -11.78 15.29
N ARG A 94 8.91 -12.53 15.84
CA ARG A 94 7.47 -12.18 15.78
C ARG A 94 7.20 -10.80 16.32
N THR A 95 7.82 -10.45 17.45
CA THR A 95 7.64 -9.16 18.11
C THR A 95 8.23 -8.02 17.28
N THR A 96 9.42 -8.22 16.73
CA THR A 96 10.09 -7.24 15.86
C THR A 96 9.27 -7.01 14.59
N LEU A 97 8.84 -8.07 13.89
CA LEU A 97 8.01 -7.96 12.70
C LEU A 97 6.71 -7.22 12.98
N ALA A 98 5.98 -7.57 14.05
CA ALA A 98 4.73 -6.90 14.41
C ALA A 98 4.91 -5.41 14.73
N ARG A 99 6.04 -5.03 15.34
CA ARG A 99 6.38 -3.63 15.61
C ARG A 99 6.67 -2.87 14.32
N SER A 100 7.48 -3.44 13.44
CA SER A 100 7.81 -2.85 12.14
C SER A 100 6.58 -2.72 11.25
N GLU A 101 5.71 -3.73 11.20
CA GLU A 101 4.42 -3.70 10.50
C GLU A 101 3.57 -2.51 10.99
N LYS A 102 3.44 -2.34 12.31
CA LYS A 102 2.67 -1.23 12.89
C LYS A 102 3.25 0.14 12.52
N THR A 103 4.57 0.28 12.52
CA THR A 103 5.25 1.53 12.16
C THR A 103 5.03 1.88 10.69
N LEU A 104 5.30 0.94 9.78
CA LEU A 104 5.12 1.15 8.34
C LEU A 104 3.65 1.39 8.00
N TRP A 105 2.72 0.64 8.62
CA TRP A 105 1.28 0.88 8.49
C TRP A 105 0.92 2.34 8.84
N ALA A 106 1.39 2.85 9.97
CA ALA A 106 1.11 4.22 10.39
C ALA A 106 1.70 5.25 9.41
N GLN A 107 2.87 4.98 8.81
CA GLN A 107 3.48 5.85 7.81
C GLN A 107 2.69 5.85 6.50
N LEU A 108 2.31 4.68 5.99
CA LEU A 108 1.55 4.55 4.75
C LEU A 108 0.22 5.31 4.81
N TRP A 109 -0.50 5.22 5.93
CA TRP A 109 -1.79 5.91 6.09
C TRP A 109 -1.68 7.43 6.26
N LYS A 110 -0.48 8.00 6.31
CA LYS A 110 -0.25 9.45 6.20
C LYS A 110 -0.05 9.92 4.77
N LEU A 111 0.13 9.01 3.80
CA LEU A 111 0.41 9.39 2.42
C LEU A 111 -0.84 9.96 1.72
N PRO A 112 -0.68 10.81 0.69
CA PRO A 112 -1.79 11.30 -0.15
C PRO A 112 -2.64 10.17 -0.74
N GLN A 113 -2.00 9.09 -1.17
CA GLN A 113 -2.62 7.89 -1.74
C GLN A 113 -3.60 7.22 -0.79
N ALA A 114 -3.40 7.36 0.53
CA ALA A 114 -4.24 6.77 1.54
C ALA A 114 -5.69 7.29 1.50
N THR A 115 -5.92 8.50 0.99
CA THR A 115 -7.27 9.03 0.73
C THR A 115 -8.05 8.16 -0.24
N GLN A 116 -7.37 7.63 -1.27
CA GLN A 116 -7.99 6.76 -2.26
C GLN A 116 -8.10 5.33 -1.75
N TRP A 117 -7.13 4.84 -0.98
CA TRP A 117 -7.21 3.52 -0.38
C TRP A 117 -8.41 3.43 0.58
N GLU A 118 -8.63 4.47 1.39
CA GLU A 118 -9.81 4.56 2.27
C GLU A 118 -11.10 4.57 1.47
N LYS A 119 -11.20 5.45 0.47
CA LYS A 119 -12.39 5.56 -0.39
C LYS A 119 -12.75 4.23 -1.06
N ARG A 120 -11.76 3.42 -1.40
CA ARG A 120 -11.94 2.10 -2.06
C ARG A 120 -12.01 0.92 -1.09
N GLY A 121 -11.81 1.14 0.20
CA GLY A 121 -11.79 0.08 1.22
C GLY A 121 -10.58 -0.86 1.12
N TRP A 122 -9.45 -0.40 0.57
CA TRP A 122 -8.24 -1.20 0.33
C TRP A 122 -7.40 -1.46 1.61
N PHE A 123 -8.04 -1.59 2.76
CA PHE A 123 -7.35 -1.79 4.05
C PHE A 123 -6.48 -3.06 4.05
N ARG A 124 -7.04 -4.17 3.56
CA ARG A 124 -6.34 -5.45 3.53
C ARG A 124 -5.18 -5.46 2.54
N GLU A 125 -5.35 -4.81 1.38
CA GLU A 125 -4.30 -4.74 0.35
C GLU A 125 -3.08 -3.96 0.82
N VAL A 126 -3.30 -2.80 1.47
CA VAL A 126 -2.22 -2.00 2.07
C VAL A 126 -1.54 -2.80 3.20
N ALA A 127 -2.29 -3.57 3.99
CA ALA A 127 -1.74 -4.36 5.08
C ALA A 127 -0.91 -5.53 4.57
N LEU A 128 -1.34 -6.18 3.49
CA LEU A 128 -0.55 -7.22 2.82
C LEU A 128 0.74 -6.65 2.24
N PHE A 129 0.68 -5.48 1.59
CA PHE A 129 1.88 -4.79 1.14
C PHE A 129 2.84 -4.52 2.31
N THR A 130 2.34 -3.97 3.41
CA THR A 130 3.14 -3.70 4.62
C THR A 130 3.84 -4.97 5.11
N ARG A 131 3.11 -6.09 5.22
CA ARG A 131 3.70 -7.37 5.67
C ARG A 131 4.77 -7.88 4.70
N HIS A 132 4.53 -7.84 3.39
CA HIS A 132 5.52 -8.26 2.40
C HIS A 132 6.75 -7.34 2.40
N GLN A 133 6.57 -6.03 2.55
CA GLN A 133 7.68 -5.08 2.64
C GLN A 133 8.58 -5.37 3.84
N ILE A 134 8.01 -5.60 5.02
CA ILE A 134 8.81 -5.92 6.22
C ILE A 134 9.52 -7.27 6.09
N LYS A 135 8.89 -8.27 5.46
CA LYS A 135 9.53 -9.57 5.21
C LYS A 135 10.63 -9.49 4.14
N ALA A 136 10.44 -8.65 3.13
CA ALA A 136 11.44 -8.35 2.11
C ALA A 136 12.69 -7.72 2.76
N GLU A 137 12.51 -6.74 3.64
CA GLU A 137 13.60 -6.12 4.42
C GLU A 137 14.32 -7.12 5.34
N ALA A 138 13.62 -8.17 5.79
CA ALA A 138 14.21 -9.27 6.53
C ALA A 138 14.96 -10.29 5.64
N GLY A 139 15.00 -10.09 4.32
CA GLY A 139 15.77 -10.90 3.36
C GLY A 139 14.95 -11.88 2.51
N SER A 140 13.62 -11.88 2.60
CA SER A 140 12.79 -12.78 1.79
C SER A 140 12.63 -12.28 0.34
N LEU A 141 13.28 -12.96 -0.61
CA LEU A 141 13.22 -12.59 -2.03
C LEU A 141 11.82 -12.74 -2.64
N ASP A 142 11.02 -13.70 -2.18
CA ASP A 142 9.66 -13.88 -2.68
C ASP A 142 8.73 -12.78 -2.17
N ASP A 143 8.88 -12.38 -0.91
CA ASP A 143 8.16 -11.22 -0.37
C ASP A 143 8.58 -9.92 -1.08
N SER A 144 9.84 -9.78 -1.49
CA SER A 144 10.30 -8.62 -2.29
C SER A 144 9.59 -8.52 -3.64
N LYS A 145 9.29 -9.65 -4.29
CA LYS A 145 8.56 -9.68 -5.57
C LYS A 145 7.10 -9.27 -5.36
N GLU A 146 6.45 -9.81 -4.33
CA GLU A 146 5.07 -9.47 -3.96
C GLU A 146 4.93 -8.00 -3.54
N ALA A 147 5.89 -7.48 -2.76
CA ALA A 147 5.91 -6.08 -2.35
C ALA A 147 5.92 -5.15 -3.58
N ARG A 148 6.79 -5.41 -4.57
CA ARG A 148 6.86 -4.63 -5.82
C ARG A 148 5.55 -4.65 -6.60
N GLN A 149 4.93 -5.82 -6.77
CA GLN A 149 3.65 -5.91 -7.51
C GLN A 149 2.53 -5.16 -6.79
N ARG A 150 2.54 -5.14 -5.46
CA ARG A 150 1.55 -4.42 -4.65
C ARG A 150 1.81 -2.92 -4.65
N GLU A 151 3.06 -2.49 -4.64
CA GLU A 151 3.48 -1.10 -4.82
C GLU A 151 2.85 -0.49 -6.09
N ASP A 152 2.89 -1.23 -7.21
CA ASP A 152 2.28 -0.85 -8.48
C ASP A 152 0.73 -0.75 -8.42
N ARG A 153 0.08 -1.54 -7.57
CA ARG A 153 -1.38 -1.53 -7.40
C ARG A 153 -1.82 -0.40 -6.47
N LEU A 154 -0.98 -0.05 -5.50
CA LEU A 154 -1.27 0.97 -4.49
C LEU A 154 -0.92 2.39 -4.94
N GLY A 155 -0.26 2.57 -6.09
CA GLY A 155 0.12 3.90 -6.57
C GLY A 155 1.29 4.49 -5.78
N LEU A 156 2.19 3.63 -5.30
CA LEU A 156 3.33 4.06 -4.49
C LEU A 156 4.55 4.48 -5.34
N ASN A 157 4.53 4.19 -6.64
CA ASN A 157 5.52 4.68 -7.61
C ASN A 157 4.88 5.56 -8.70
N ASP A 158 5.72 6.33 -9.40
CA ASP A 158 5.28 7.32 -10.39
C ASP A 158 4.53 6.70 -11.57
N GLN A 159 4.96 5.54 -12.06
CA GLN A 159 4.29 4.84 -13.15
C GLN A 159 2.89 4.37 -12.74
N ALA A 160 2.75 3.86 -11.52
CA ALA A 160 1.48 3.46 -10.95
C ALA A 160 0.56 4.66 -10.69
N MET A 161 1.11 5.78 -10.22
CA MET A 161 0.39 7.05 -10.09
C MET A 161 -0.17 7.51 -11.43
N LEU A 162 0.64 7.52 -12.50
CA LEU A 162 0.20 7.84 -13.85
C LEU A 162 -0.89 6.88 -14.35
N ARG A 163 -0.72 5.57 -14.13
CA ARG A 163 -1.69 4.55 -14.54
C ARG A 163 -3.03 4.66 -13.80
N LEU A 164 -2.99 4.94 -12.51
CA LEU A 164 -4.16 5.19 -11.67
C LEU A 164 -4.76 6.59 -11.91
N ARG A 165 -4.06 7.42 -12.69
CA ARG A 165 -4.39 8.82 -12.99
C ARG A 165 -4.49 9.64 -11.71
N TRP A 166 -3.50 9.49 -10.84
CA TRP A 166 -3.39 10.20 -9.59
C TRP A 166 -2.32 11.27 -9.70
N GLU A 167 -2.63 12.46 -9.22
CA GLU A 167 -1.69 13.58 -9.12
C GLU A 167 -1.74 14.13 -7.69
N ILE A 168 -0.58 14.41 -7.10
CA ILE A 168 -0.49 15.09 -5.81
C ILE A 168 -0.52 16.59 -6.11
N ILE A 169 -1.40 17.32 -5.42
CA ILE A 169 -1.52 18.77 -5.55
C ILE A 169 -1.34 19.44 -4.19
N ASP A 170 -0.81 20.66 -4.22
CA ASP A 170 -0.73 21.49 -3.01
C ASP A 170 -2.13 21.83 -2.51
N ASP A 171 -2.31 21.73 -1.18
CA ASP A 171 -3.60 21.92 -0.52
C ASP A 171 -4.15 23.35 -0.66
N ALA A 172 -3.30 24.31 -1.04
CA ALA A 172 -3.68 25.69 -1.33
C ALA A 172 -4.35 25.87 -2.71
N THR A 173 -4.38 24.84 -3.55
CA THR A 173 -5.08 24.90 -4.85
C THR A 173 -6.55 24.51 -4.64
N PRO A 174 -7.51 25.44 -4.65
CA PRO A 174 -8.92 25.08 -4.54
C PRO A 174 -9.26 24.09 -5.66
N ALA A 175 -9.94 23.01 -5.29
CA ALA A 175 -10.45 22.02 -6.22
C ALA A 175 -11.19 22.76 -7.34
N SER A 176 -10.60 22.80 -8.54
CA SER A 176 -11.27 23.40 -9.69
C SER A 176 -12.50 22.55 -9.94
N ALA A 177 -13.65 23.07 -9.52
CA ALA A 177 -14.94 22.50 -9.83
C ALA A 177 -15.02 22.32 -11.35
N PRO A 178 -15.68 21.26 -11.86
CA PRO A 178 -15.88 21.10 -13.28
C PRO A 178 -16.55 22.37 -13.79
N THR A 179 -15.82 23.12 -14.62
CA THR A 179 -16.31 24.34 -15.24
C THR A 179 -17.58 23.93 -15.99
N PRO A 180 -18.77 24.50 -15.69
CA PRO A 180 -19.95 24.19 -16.46
C PRO A 180 -19.61 24.48 -17.92
N ARG A 181 -19.77 23.47 -18.79
CA ARG A 181 -19.55 23.63 -20.23
C ARG A 181 -20.37 24.85 -20.64
N SER A 182 -19.71 25.92 -21.07
CA SER A 182 -20.42 27.10 -21.51
C SER A 182 -21.37 26.67 -22.62
N SER A 183 -22.67 26.90 -22.42
CA SER A 183 -23.71 26.65 -23.41
C SER A 183 -23.45 27.61 -24.58
N ARG A 184 -22.60 27.19 -25.51
CA ARG A 184 -22.18 28.00 -26.63
C ARG A 184 -23.31 28.01 -27.66
N ASN A 185 -24.10 29.07 -27.62
CA ASN A 185 -24.92 29.65 -28.69
C ASN A 185 -25.69 28.67 -29.60
N SER A 186 -26.82 28.16 -29.12
CA SER A 186 -27.88 27.62 -29.98
C SER A 186 -28.98 28.66 -30.25
N SER A 187 -28.64 29.81 -30.83
CA SER A 187 -29.67 30.76 -31.28
C SER A 187 -29.16 31.72 -32.35
N LYS A 188 -28.73 31.20 -33.51
CA LYS A 188 -28.57 32.02 -34.72
C LYS A 188 -29.61 31.72 -35.82
N TYR A 189 -30.50 30.75 -35.59
CA TYR A 189 -31.51 30.31 -36.57
C TYR A 189 -32.90 30.08 -35.95
N ARG A 190 -33.25 30.79 -34.87
CA ARG A 190 -34.59 30.69 -34.26
C ARG A 190 -35.66 31.54 -34.96
N ASP A 191 -35.28 32.41 -35.90
CA ASP A 191 -36.16 33.39 -36.55
C ASP A 191 -36.48 33.08 -38.03
N LEU A 192 -36.31 31.84 -38.49
CA LEU A 192 -36.87 31.46 -39.79
C LEU A 192 -38.37 31.22 -39.63
N LYS A 193 -39.16 32.30 -39.84
CA LYS A 193 -40.61 32.22 -40.04
C LYS A 193 -40.89 31.28 -41.22
N VAL A 194 -41.60 30.20 -40.94
CA VAL A 194 -42.30 29.41 -41.95
C VAL A 194 -43.35 30.32 -42.57
N VAL A 195 -43.17 30.65 -43.86
CA VAL A 195 -44.23 31.24 -44.68
C VAL A 195 -45.12 30.08 -45.13
N SER A 196 -46.43 30.26 -44.92
CA SER A 196 -47.52 29.33 -45.17
C SER A 196 -47.53 28.70 -46.55
#